data_AF-A0A7C1IXJ5-F1
#
_entry.id   AF-A0A7C1IXJ5-F1
#
_cell.length_a   1.000
_cell.length_b   1.000
_cell.length_c   1.000
_cell.angle_alpha   90.00
_cell.angle_beta   90.00
_cell.angle_gamma   90.00
#
_symmetry.space_group_name_H-M   'P 1'
#
loop_
_entity.id
_entity.type
_entity.pdbx_description
1 polymer ?
#
loop_
_entity_poly.entity_id
_entity_poly.type
_entity_poly.pdbx_seq_one_letter_code
_entity_poly.pdbx_strand_id
1 'polypeptide(L)'
;MEERSADRFKTRQINLEEFRRETGATPATHTGGKSLADLYSPVFSLILTLATSKNYGDPKELRAKIGAIFARVEKDGLKEGISPDDLHAAKYALVAVIDETISRSDWLSKGNWWDNPLALEYFGENIAGSEFFNKLEETRLKGQKKAPLLEVFYICLALGFEGKYAFNPTELSPLIDQLGRELKSLRGTGGELSPHWRPPEETLQAVSRQLPIWVITAAVSGVVFVVYLVLKFLLSGRASHWAEQIKNLQ
;
A
#
# COMPACT_ATOMS: atom_id res chain seq x y z
N MET A 1 -27.93 -23.86 8.79
CA MET A 1 -27.19 -22.78 8.09
C MET A 1 -25.74 -22.66 8.57
N GLU A 2 -25.43 -23.14 9.77
CA GLU A 2 -24.09 -23.16 10.38
C GLU A 2 -23.17 -24.29 9.88
N GLU A 3 -23.73 -25.48 9.60
CA GLU A 3 -23.01 -26.63 9.04
C GLU A 3 -22.32 -26.35 7.69
N ARG A 4 -22.95 -25.53 6.84
CA ARG A 4 -22.41 -25.15 5.52
C ARG A 4 -21.20 -24.22 5.59
N SER A 5 -20.96 -23.61 6.77
CA SER A 5 -19.79 -22.77 7.03
C SER A 5 -18.62 -23.64 7.49
N ALA A 6 -18.85 -24.52 8.47
CA ALA A 6 -17.82 -25.45 8.98
C ALA A 6 -17.29 -26.38 7.87
N ASP A 7 -18.17 -26.84 6.98
CA ASP A 7 -17.79 -27.74 5.88
C ASP A 7 -16.97 -27.05 4.78
N ARG A 8 -17.19 -25.73 4.58
CA ARG A 8 -16.36 -24.90 3.70
C ARG A 8 -15.00 -24.59 4.30
N PHE A 9 -14.91 -24.38 5.62
CA PHE A 9 -13.63 -24.21 6.30
C PHE A 9 -12.80 -25.50 6.30
N LYS A 10 -13.45 -26.66 6.49
CA LYS A 10 -12.81 -27.98 6.45
C LYS A 10 -12.32 -28.33 5.04
N THR A 11 -13.13 -28.09 4.02
CA THR A 11 -12.73 -28.22 2.60
C THR A 11 -11.58 -27.28 2.24
N ARG A 12 -11.50 -26.08 2.82
CA ARG A 12 -10.38 -25.14 2.62
C ARG A 12 -9.09 -25.60 3.31
N GLN A 13 -9.18 -26.18 4.50
CA GLN A 13 -8.02 -26.73 5.22
C GLN A 13 -7.46 -27.99 4.57
N ILE A 14 -8.33 -28.86 4.04
CA ILE A 14 -7.92 -30.06 3.30
C ILE A 14 -7.17 -29.67 2.02
N ASN A 15 -7.67 -28.68 1.26
CA ASN A 15 -6.97 -28.16 0.08
C ASN A 15 -5.61 -27.50 0.41
N LEU A 16 -5.43 -26.95 1.61
CA LEU A 16 -4.15 -26.35 2.04
C LEU A 16 -3.12 -27.41 2.45
N GLU A 17 -3.56 -28.50 3.09
CA GLU A 17 -2.72 -29.65 3.43
C GLU A 17 -2.35 -30.48 2.20
N GLU A 18 -3.29 -30.62 1.25
CA GLU A 18 -3.07 -31.31 -0.03
C GLU A 18 -2.16 -30.49 -0.96
N PHE A 19 -2.32 -29.18 -1.02
CA PHE A 19 -1.37 -28.27 -1.69
C PHE A 19 0.03 -28.32 -1.05
N ARG A 20 0.12 -28.48 0.27
CA ARG A 20 1.40 -28.68 0.98
C ARG A 20 2.03 -30.04 0.70
N ARG A 21 1.23 -31.07 0.38
CA ARG A 21 1.71 -32.40 -0.05
C ARG A 21 2.13 -32.41 -1.52
N GLU A 22 1.41 -31.70 -2.40
CA GLU A 22 1.76 -31.54 -3.81
C GLU A 22 2.99 -30.66 -4.01
N THR A 23 3.24 -29.70 -3.10
CA THR A 23 4.53 -28.99 -2.98
C THR A 23 5.61 -29.80 -2.25
N GLY A 24 5.65 -31.11 -2.51
CA GLY A 24 6.79 -31.99 -2.25
C GLY A 24 8.04 -31.61 -3.05
N ALA A 25 8.37 -30.32 -3.12
CA ALA A 25 9.63 -29.82 -3.63
C ALA A 25 10.69 -30.08 -2.56
N THR A 26 11.40 -31.19 -2.73
CA THR A 26 12.79 -31.36 -2.32
C THR A 26 13.56 -30.05 -2.45
N PRO A 27 14.44 -29.71 -1.49
CA PRO A 27 15.11 -28.42 -1.45
C PRO A 27 16.02 -28.31 -2.68
N ALA A 28 15.57 -27.54 -3.66
CA ALA A 28 16.40 -27.13 -4.78
C ALA A 28 17.57 -26.34 -4.20
N THR A 29 18.69 -27.04 -4.07
CA THR A 29 19.94 -26.53 -3.56
C THR A 29 20.69 -25.98 -4.75
N HIS A 30 20.69 -24.66 -4.93
CA HIS A 30 21.73 -23.97 -5.69
C HIS A 30 22.04 -22.61 -5.04
N THR A 31 23.08 -22.64 -4.20
CA THR A 31 24.12 -21.64 -3.94
C THR A 31 23.76 -20.15 -3.72
N GLY A 32 24.00 -19.65 -2.49
CA GLY A 32 24.61 -18.31 -2.28
C GLY A 32 23.69 -17.14 -1.91
N GLY A 33 23.52 -16.90 -0.59
CA GLY A 33 23.05 -15.64 0.01
C GLY A 33 21.54 -15.36 -0.10
N LYS A 34 20.90 -14.91 0.99
CA LYS A 34 19.53 -14.37 0.91
C LYS A 34 19.56 -13.05 0.15
N SER A 35 18.65 -12.84 -0.81
CA SER A 35 18.53 -11.53 -1.45
C SER A 35 18.02 -10.48 -0.46
N LEU A 36 18.31 -9.20 -0.73
CA LEU A 36 17.80 -8.10 0.09
C LEU A 36 16.26 -8.11 0.15
N ALA A 37 15.59 -8.40 -0.96
CA ALA A 37 14.14 -8.53 -1.02
C ALA A 37 13.62 -9.69 -0.17
N ASP A 38 14.31 -10.84 -0.16
CA ASP A 38 13.90 -12.00 0.65
C ASP A 38 13.95 -11.71 2.15
N LEU A 39 14.93 -10.91 2.60
CA LEU A 39 15.02 -10.49 4.00
C LEU A 39 13.81 -9.63 4.40
N TYR A 40 13.33 -8.77 3.51
CA TYR A 40 12.17 -7.91 3.76
C TYR A 40 10.82 -8.57 3.46
N SER A 41 10.78 -9.83 3.04
CA SER A 41 9.54 -10.60 2.80
C SER A 41 8.50 -10.52 3.94
N PRO A 42 8.89 -10.57 5.24
CA PRO A 42 7.94 -10.38 6.34
C PRO A 42 7.29 -9.00 6.36
N VAL A 43 7.99 -7.95 5.90
CA VAL A 43 7.45 -6.59 5.81
C VAL A 43 6.49 -6.47 4.64
N PHE A 44 6.81 -7.04 3.47
CA PHE A 44 5.89 -7.07 2.34
C PHE A 44 4.58 -7.81 2.69
N SER A 45 4.70 -8.94 3.39
CA SER A 45 3.55 -9.71 3.87
C SER A 45 2.70 -8.91 4.87
N LEU A 46 3.34 -8.12 5.73
CA LEU A 46 2.64 -7.21 6.64
C LEU A 46 1.90 -6.12 5.86
N ILE A 47 2.53 -5.47 4.88
CA ILE A 47 1.90 -4.44 4.04
C ILE A 47 0.66 -4.99 3.35
N LEU A 48 0.72 -6.18 2.76
CA LEU A 48 -0.43 -6.84 2.13
C LEU A 48 -1.56 -7.14 3.13
N THR A 49 -1.19 -7.54 4.35
CA THR A 49 -2.17 -7.77 5.43
C THR A 49 -2.83 -6.45 5.86
N LEU A 50 -2.05 -5.37 5.97
CA LEU A 50 -2.57 -4.05 6.30
C LEU A 50 -3.52 -3.56 5.18
N ALA A 51 -3.11 -3.66 3.92
CA ALA A 51 -3.91 -3.22 2.77
C ALA A 51 -5.29 -3.90 2.68
N THR A 52 -5.45 -5.11 3.22
CA THR A 52 -6.71 -5.88 3.18
C THR A 52 -7.51 -5.84 4.48
N SER A 53 -6.91 -5.41 5.59
CA SER A 53 -7.53 -5.41 6.92
C SER A 53 -8.15 -4.04 7.25
N LYS A 54 -9.23 -4.04 8.04
CA LYS A 54 -9.89 -2.79 8.49
C LYS A 54 -9.54 -2.39 9.93
N ASN A 55 -8.98 -3.31 10.69
CA ASN A 55 -8.60 -3.10 12.07
C ASN A 55 -7.23 -3.72 12.31
N TYR A 56 -6.28 -2.91 12.78
CA TYR A 56 -4.91 -3.33 13.04
C TYR A 56 -4.59 -3.50 14.54
N GLY A 57 -5.60 -3.40 15.41
CA GLY A 57 -5.42 -3.47 16.86
C GLY A 57 -4.96 -2.14 17.47
N ASP A 58 -4.21 -2.20 18.56
CA ASP A 58 -3.60 -1.03 19.20
C ASP A 58 -2.44 -0.49 18.34
N PRO A 59 -2.41 0.81 18.00
CA PRO A 59 -1.27 1.43 17.33
C PRO A 59 0.09 1.16 17.98
N LYS A 60 0.17 1.02 19.30
CA LYS A 60 1.43 0.71 19.99
C LYS A 60 1.91 -0.71 19.71
N GLU A 61 0.99 -1.67 19.72
CA GLU A 61 1.30 -3.07 19.39
C GLU A 61 1.74 -3.23 17.94
N LEU A 62 1.07 -2.54 17.00
CA LEU A 62 1.45 -2.54 15.59
C LEU A 62 2.86 -1.96 15.40
N ARG A 63 3.17 -0.82 16.04
CA ARG A 63 4.52 -0.22 16.01
C ARG A 63 5.57 -1.17 16.58
N ALA A 64 5.31 -1.77 17.74
CA ALA A 64 6.22 -2.74 18.35
C ALA A 64 6.48 -3.94 17.44
N LYS A 65 5.45 -4.45 16.77
CA LYS A 65 5.56 -5.54 15.78
C LYS A 65 6.42 -5.13 14.58
N ILE A 66 6.20 -3.94 14.02
CA ILE A 66 6.99 -3.42 12.90
C ILE A 66 8.45 -3.23 13.31
N GLY A 67 8.70 -2.61 14.47
CA GLY A 67 10.04 -2.42 15.01
C GLY A 67 10.78 -3.74 15.23
N ALA A 68 10.10 -4.76 15.76
CA ALA A 68 10.68 -6.10 15.93
C ALA A 68 11.05 -6.77 14.60
N ILE A 69 10.22 -6.60 13.56
CA ILE A 69 10.53 -7.09 12.21
C ILE A 69 11.76 -6.38 11.65
N PHE A 70 11.81 -5.05 11.69
CA PHE A 70 12.96 -4.30 11.17
C PHE A 70 14.25 -4.62 11.91
N ALA A 71 14.22 -4.71 13.25
CA ALA A 71 15.39 -5.08 14.05
C ALA A 71 15.91 -6.48 13.68
N ARG A 72 15.00 -7.43 13.39
CA ARG A 72 15.38 -8.75 12.91
C ARG A 72 16.00 -8.70 11.53
N VAL A 73 15.40 -7.96 10.59
CA VAL A 73 15.92 -7.82 9.23
C VAL A 73 17.30 -7.17 9.22
N GLU A 74 17.51 -6.13 10.03
CA GLU A 74 18.81 -5.47 10.17
C GLU A 74 19.86 -6.45 10.70
N LYS A 75 19.55 -7.17 11.77
CA LYS A 75 20.45 -8.20 12.34
C LYS A 75 20.79 -9.30 11.34
N ASP A 76 19.79 -9.81 10.61
CA ASP A 76 20.00 -10.91 9.66
C ASP A 76 20.74 -10.40 8.42
N GLY A 77 20.43 -9.21 7.91
CA GLY A 77 21.10 -8.59 6.77
C GLY A 77 22.58 -8.30 7.02
N LEU A 78 22.94 -7.78 8.20
CA LEU A 78 24.34 -7.56 8.57
C LEU A 78 25.14 -8.88 8.61
N LYS A 79 24.53 -9.99 9.03
CA LYS A 79 25.17 -11.32 9.02
C LYS A 79 25.37 -11.86 7.61
N GLU A 80 24.47 -11.54 6.69
CA GLU A 80 24.55 -11.91 5.28
C GLU A 80 25.48 -10.97 4.48
N GLY A 81 26.13 -10.00 5.14
CA GLY A 81 27.10 -9.09 4.52
C GLY A 81 26.46 -7.96 3.70
N ILE A 82 25.17 -7.68 3.91
CA ILE A 82 24.49 -6.55 3.27
C ILE A 82 24.96 -5.25 3.88
N SER A 83 25.21 -4.23 3.04
CA SER A 83 25.66 -2.93 3.53
C SER A 83 24.61 -2.28 4.45
N PRO A 84 25.03 -1.64 5.56
CA PRO A 84 24.12 -0.88 6.42
C PRO A 84 23.33 0.17 5.63
N ASP A 85 23.95 0.80 4.63
CA ASP A 85 23.31 1.79 3.77
C ASP A 85 22.14 1.20 2.96
N ASP A 86 22.28 -0.03 2.46
CA ASP A 86 21.22 -0.71 1.70
C ASP A 86 20.06 -1.14 2.60
N LEU A 87 20.38 -1.63 3.82
CA LEU A 87 19.35 -1.93 4.83
C LEU A 87 18.61 -0.66 5.25
N HIS A 88 19.34 0.44 5.46
CA HIS A 88 18.75 1.73 5.83
C HIS A 88 17.86 2.29 4.71
N ALA A 89 18.31 2.25 3.46
CA ALA A 89 17.53 2.71 2.31
C ALA A 89 16.30 1.83 2.04
N ALA A 90 16.42 0.51 2.19
CA ALA A 90 15.28 -0.41 2.06
C ALA A 90 14.25 -0.19 3.17
N LYS A 91 14.71 -0.02 4.42
CA LYS A 91 13.84 0.34 5.55
C LYS A 91 13.10 1.65 5.28
N TYR A 92 13.79 2.66 4.75
CA TYR A 92 13.18 3.94 4.38
C TYR A 92 12.02 3.75 3.39
N ALA A 93 12.27 3.06 2.28
CA ALA A 93 11.27 2.80 1.26
C ALA A 93 10.03 2.10 1.84
N LEU A 94 10.25 1.08 2.67
CA LEU A 94 9.18 0.31 3.30
C LEU A 94 8.39 1.08 4.36
N VAL A 95 9.08 1.92 5.15
CA VAL A 95 8.42 2.81 6.12
C VAL A 95 7.47 3.77 5.40
N ALA A 96 7.91 4.38 4.29
CA ALA A 96 7.05 5.24 3.48
C ALA A 96 5.80 4.50 2.99
N VAL A 97 5.95 3.25 2.54
CA VAL A 97 4.85 2.41 2.06
C VAL A 97 3.88 2.04 3.19
N ILE A 98 4.39 1.70 4.37
CA ILE A 98 3.55 1.38 5.54
C ILE A 98 2.72 2.60 5.97
N ASP A 99 3.36 3.77 6.09
CA ASP A 99 2.66 5.00 6.47
C ASP A 99 1.58 5.38 5.44
N GLU A 100 1.88 5.26 4.14
CA GLU A 100 0.90 5.50 3.08
C GLU A 100 -0.26 4.49 3.10
N THR A 101 0.04 3.21 3.32
CA THR A 101 -0.97 2.14 3.44
C THR A 101 -1.93 2.42 4.60
N ILE A 102 -1.39 2.83 5.74
CA ILE A 102 -2.20 3.20 6.91
C ILE A 102 -2.97 4.49 6.63
N SER A 103 -2.37 5.48 5.93
CA SER A 103 -3.03 6.71 5.50
C SER A 103 -4.33 6.46 4.75
N ARG A 104 -4.26 5.53 3.79
CA ARG A 104 -5.37 5.18 2.89
C ARG A 104 -6.41 4.26 3.53
N SER A 105 -6.13 3.72 4.71
CA SER A 105 -7.03 2.81 5.39
C SER A 105 -8.19 3.51 6.11
N ASP A 106 -9.25 2.73 6.34
CA ASP A 106 -10.42 3.10 7.17
C ASP A 106 -10.19 2.82 8.67
N TRP A 107 -8.95 2.60 9.10
CA TRP A 107 -8.65 2.22 10.48
C TRP A 107 -9.00 3.35 11.46
N LEU A 108 -9.81 3.03 12.48
CA LEU A 108 -10.32 4.00 13.44
C LEU A 108 -9.21 4.73 14.22
N SER A 109 -8.14 4.02 14.57
CA SER A 109 -7.00 4.57 15.32
C SER A 109 -5.93 5.21 14.41
N LYS A 110 -6.24 5.46 13.13
CA LYS A 110 -5.34 6.14 12.19
C LYS A 110 -4.87 7.50 12.71
N GLY A 111 -5.70 8.25 13.45
CA GLY A 111 -5.28 9.51 14.08
C GLY A 111 -4.06 9.36 14.99
N ASN A 112 -4.06 8.34 15.86
CA ASN A 112 -2.92 8.02 16.75
C ASN A 112 -1.68 7.56 15.98
N TRP A 113 -1.85 7.10 14.73
CA TRP A 113 -0.72 6.84 13.85
C TRP A 113 -0.05 8.13 13.40
N TRP A 114 -0.87 9.11 12.97
CA TRP A 114 -0.41 10.39 12.45
C TRP A 114 0.18 11.35 13.48
N ASP A 115 -0.04 11.12 14.78
CA ASP A 115 0.66 11.87 15.83
C ASP A 115 2.19 11.66 15.76
N ASN A 116 2.64 10.48 15.32
CA ASN A 116 4.04 10.15 15.11
C ASN A 116 4.17 9.03 14.06
N PRO A 117 4.11 9.36 12.75
CA PRO A 117 4.25 8.37 11.68
C PRO A 117 5.65 7.76 11.70
N LEU A 118 5.83 6.57 11.12
CA LEU A 118 7.11 5.87 11.17
C LEU A 118 8.22 6.62 10.43
N ALA A 119 7.89 7.34 9.36
CA ALA A 119 8.84 8.19 8.65
C ALA A 119 9.42 9.28 9.56
N LEU A 120 8.58 9.89 10.39
CA LEU A 120 9.02 10.87 11.39
C LEU A 120 9.81 10.19 12.51
N GLU A 121 9.32 9.05 13.01
CA GLU A 121 9.96 8.32 14.11
C GLU A 121 11.36 7.81 13.76
N TYR A 122 11.53 7.20 12.58
CA TYR A 122 12.80 6.59 12.19
C TYR A 122 13.76 7.54 11.46
N PHE A 123 13.24 8.53 10.73
CA PHE A 123 14.05 9.37 9.83
C PHE A 123 13.90 10.86 10.10
N GLY A 124 12.99 11.28 10.98
CA GLY A 124 12.76 12.71 11.25
C GLY A 124 12.11 13.46 10.08
N GLU A 125 11.49 12.74 9.14
CA GLU A 125 10.97 13.30 7.89
C GLU A 125 9.45 13.16 7.78
N ASN A 126 8.77 14.22 7.34
CA ASN A 126 7.33 14.23 7.03
C ASN A 126 7.04 14.20 5.52
N ILE A 127 8.08 14.14 4.68
CA ILE A 127 7.99 14.22 3.21
C ILE A 127 8.45 12.94 2.52
N ALA A 128 8.36 11.79 3.22
CA ALA A 128 8.84 10.52 2.70
C ALA A 128 8.19 10.10 1.37
N GLY A 129 6.94 10.53 1.11
CA GLY A 129 6.23 10.28 -0.15
C GLY A 129 6.89 10.90 -1.39
N SER A 130 7.58 12.03 -1.27
CA SER A 130 8.34 12.64 -2.37
C SER A 130 9.79 12.17 -2.39
N GLU A 131 10.42 12.09 -1.21
CA GLU A 131 11.82 11.70 -1.07
C GLU A 131 12.10 10.24 -1.46
N PHE A 132 11.10 9.36 -1.37
CA PHE A 132 11.17 8.01 -1.92
C PHE A 132 11.67 8.01 -3.38
N PHE A 133 11.14 8.91 -4.21
CA PHE A 133 11.49 8.96 -5.63
C PHE A 133 12.86 9.57 -5.89
N ASN A 134 13.33 10.46 -5.02
CA ASN A 134 14.71 10.97 -5.08
C ASN A 134 15.69 9.84 -4.78
N LYS A 135 15.45 9.08 -3.71
CA LYS A 135 16.28 7.91 -3.34
C LYS A 135 16.21 6.81 -4.39
N LEU A 136 15.06 6.59 -5.01
CA LEU A 136 14.91 5.68 -6.15
C LEU A 136 15.84 6.11 -7.29
N GLU A 137 15.79 7.38 -7.70
CA GLU A 137 16.62 7.87 -8.80
C GLU A 137 18.12 7.79 -8.48
N GLU A 138 18.53 8.17 -7.27
CA GLU A 138 19.91 7.99 -6.79
C GLU A 138 20.37 6.53 -6.83
N THR A 139 19.44 5.60 -6.55
CA THR A 139 19.70 4.15 -6.59
C THR A 139 19.85 3.67 -8.03
N ARG A 140 19.01 4.13 -8.95
CA ARG A 140 19.08 3.82 -10.39
C ARG A 140 20.41 4.24 -11.00
N LEU A 141 20.90 5.45 -10.66
CA LEU A 141 22.19 5.96 -11.13
C LEU A 141 23.39 5.08 -10.73
N LYS A 142 23.27 4.28 -9.67
CA LYS A 142 24.32 3.35 -9.22
C LYS A 142 24.29 2.00 -9.96
N GLY A 143 23.28 1.77 -10.80
CA GLY A 143 23.17 0.62 -11.71
C GLY A 143 23.24 -0.74 -11.01
N GLN A 144 23.99 -1.67 -11.62
CA GLN A 144 24.02 -3.09 -11.22
C GLN A 144 24.42 -3.30 -9.75
N LYS A 145 25.31 -2.46 -9.19
CA LYS A 145 25.74 -2.55 -7.79
C LYS A 145 24.60 -2.38 -6.79
N LYS A 146 23.54 -1.66 -7.18
CA LYS A 146 22.37 -1.40 -6.32
C LYS A 146 21.11 -2.08 -6.85
N ALA A 147 21.23 -3.02 -7.79
CA ALA A 147 20.09 -3.78 -8.31
C ALA A 147 19.24 -4.47 -7.21
N PRO A 148 19.80 -5.05 -6.13
CA PRO A 148 19.00 -5.62 -5.05
C PRO A 148 18.18 -4.59 -4.28
N LEU A 149 18.71 -3.38 -4.08
CA LEU A 149 17.97 -2.28 -3.44
C LEU A 149 16.90 -1.74 -4.39
N LEU A 150 17.25 -1.62 -5.68
CA LEU A 150 16.32 -1.18 -6.72
C LEU A 150 15.11 -2.11 -6.85
N GLU A 151 15.31 -3.41 -6.65
CA GLU A 151 14.23 -4.39 -6.57
C GLU A 151 13.29 -4.14 -5.39
N VAL A 152 13.80 -3.76 -4.21
CA VAL A 152 12.94 -3.39 -3.08
C VAL A 152 12.06 -2.19 -3.43
N PHE A 153 12.63 -1.15 -4.06
CA PHE A 153 11.84 0.00 -4.53
C PHE A 153 10.78 -0.41 -5.56
N TYR A 154 11.14 -1.27 -6.52
CA TYR A 154 10.20 -1.80 -7.50
C TYR A 154 9.04 -2.56 -6.85
N ILE A 155 9.33 -3.43 -5.87
CA ILE A 155 8.30 -4.16 -5.12
C ILE A 155 7.40 -3.18 -4.35
N CYS A 156 7.96 -2.14 -3.73
CA CYS A 156 7.18 -1.11 -3.04
C CYS A 156 6.16 -0.44 -3.99
N LEU A 157 6.57 -0.12 -5.22
CA LEU A 157 5.67 0.42 -6.24
C LEU A 157 4.62 -0.61 -6.69
N ALA A 158 5.02 -1.87 -6.88
CA ALA A 158 4.10 -2.96 -7.24
C ALA A 158 3.05 -3.26 -6.15
N LEU A 159 3.36 -2.96 -4.89
CA LEU A 159 2.43 -3.03 -3.76
C LEU A 159 1.42 -1.86 -3.71
N GLY A 160 1.52 -0.90 -4.63
CA GLY A 160 0.59 0.22 -4.75
C GLY A 160 1.05 1.51 -4.09
N PHE A 161 2.35 1.65 -3.80
CA PHE A 161 2.91 2.93 -3.37
C PHE A 161 2.87 3.95 -4.51
N GLU A 162 2.25 5.10 -4.26
CA GLU A 162 2.15 6.20 -5.22
C GLU A 162 2.96 7.42 -4.79
N GLY A 163 3.07 7.68 -3.48
CA GLY A 163 3.77 8.84 -2.92
C GLY A 163 3.34 10.15 -3.60
N LYS A 164 4.32 10.94 -4.06
CA LYS A 164 4.05 12.21 -4.77
C LYS A 164 3.17 12.09 -6.02
N TYR A 165 2.99 10.88 -6.58
CA TYR A 165 2.16 10.64 -7.77
C TYR A 165 0.71 10.26 -7.44
N ALA A 166 0.28 10.30 -6.19
CA ALA A 166 -1.09 9.93 -5.80
C ALA A 166 -2.20 10.70 -6.57
N PHE A 167 -1.92 11.93 -7.00
CA PHE A 167 -2.86 12.74 -7.81
C PHE A 167 -2.65 12.61 -9.33
N ASN A 168 -1.53 12.01 -9.77
CA ASN A 168 -1.14 11.88 -11.17
C ASN A 168 -0.71 10.43 -11.51
N PRO A 169 -1.61 9.44 -11.39
CA PRO A 169 -1.27 8.02 -11.57
C PRO A 169 -0.78 7.69 -13.00
N THR A 170 -1.13 8.52 -13.99
CA THR A 170 -0.69 8.37 -15.39
C THR A 170 0.82 8.53 -15.57
N GLU A 171 1.48 9.27 -14.68
CA GLU A 171 2.95 9.43 -14.72
C GLU A 171 3.69 8.28 -14.01
N LEU A 172 3.01 7.60 -13.09
CA LEU A 172 3.59 6.51 -12.30
C LEU A 172 3.73 5.21 -13.10
N SER A 173 2.70 4.85 -13.89
CA SER A 173 2.70 3.58 -14.64
C SER A 173 3.90 3.46 -15.61
N PRO A 174 4.24 4.48 -16.43
CA PRO A 174 5.40 4.41 -17.30
C PRO A 174 6.73 4.26 -16.53
N LEU A 175 6.83 4.88 -15.35
CA LEU A 175 8.00 4.78 -14.48
C LEU A 175 8.18 3.36 -13.96
N ILE A 176 7.11 2.71 -13.48
CA ILE A 176 7.13 1.32 -13.02
C ILE A 176 7.55 0.38 -14.15
N ASP A 177 7.00 0.57 -15.35
CA ASP A 177 7.33 -0.24 -16.52
C ASP A 177 8.81 -0.07 -16.94
N GLN A 178 9.30 1.17 -16.94
CA GLN A 178 10.70 1.46 -17.23
C GLN A 178 11.62 0.79 -16.20
N LEU A 179 11.30 0.95 -14.91
CA LEU A 179 12.07 0.35 -13.82
C LEU A 179 12.10 -1.18 -13.91
N GLY A 180 10.97 -1.80 -14.25
CA GLY A 180 10.89 -3.25 -14.45
C GLY A 180 11.76 -3.74 -15.62
N ARG A 181 11.82 -2.99 -16.73
CA ARG A 181 12.73 -3.30 -17.85
C ARG A 181 14.20 -3.11 -17.48
N GLU A 182 14.51 -2.03 -16.76
CA GLU A 182 15.86 -1.74 -16.28
C GLU A 182 16.36 -2.85 -15.35
N LEU A 183 15.54 -3.28 -14.39
CA LEU A 183 15.89 -4.35 -13.45
C LEU A 183 16.10 -5.70 -14.14
N LYS A 184 15.28 -6.03 -15.15
CA LYS A 184 15.48 -7.21 -16.01
C LYS A 184 16.81 -7.14 -16.77
N SER A 185 17.16 -5.97 -17.30
CA SER A 185 18.43 -5.74 -18.00
C SER A 185 19.64 -5.92 -17.07
N LEU A 186 19.58 -5.32 -15.86
CA LEU A 186 20.67 -5.36 -14.87
C LEU A 186 20.97 -6.77 -14.33
N ARG A 187 19.97 -7.67 -14.34
CA ARG A 187 20.10 -9.07 -13.88
C ARG A 187 20.52 -10.05 -14.98
N GLY A 188 20.41 -9.68 -16.26
CA GLY A 188 20.68 -10.58 -17.40
C GLY A 188 19.68 -11.74 -17.50
N THR A 189 19.99 -12.73 -18.34
CA THR A 189 19.11 -13.91 -18.60
C THR A 189 19.04 -14.94 -17.46
N GLY A 190 19.78 -14.74 -16.35
CA GLY A 190 20.04 -15.79 -15.35
C GLY A 190 19.43 -15.60 -13.97
N GLY A 191 18.69 -14.51 -13.70
CA GLY A 191 18.17 -14.24 -12.36
C GLY A 191 16.69 -13.92 -12.39
N GLU A 192 15.85 -14.94 -12.23
CA GLU A 192 14.45 -14.73 -11.83
C GLU A 192 14.46 -13.78 -10.63
N LEU A 193 13.60 -12.73 -10.66
CA LEU A 193 13.22 -12.03 -9.43
C LEU A 193 12.85 -13.13 -8.41
N SER A 194 13.09 -12.96 -7.10
CA SER A 194 12.95 -14.01 -6.06
C SER A 194 11.96 -15.13 -6.44
N PRO A 195 12.20 -16.44 -6.25
CA PRO A 195 11.44 -17.56 -6.86
C PRO A 195 9.89 -17.48 -6.86
N HIS A 196 9.30 -16.57 -6.08
CA HIS A 196 7.87 -16.24 -6.01
C HIS A 196 7.48 -14.87 -6.63
N TRP A 197 8.28 -14.27 -7.50
CA TRP A 197 8.13 -12.87 -7.92
C TRP A 197 6.98 -12.55 -8.85
N ARG A 198 6.32 -13.54 -9.45
CA ARG A 198 5.22 -13.27 -10.37
C ARG A 198 4.16 -12.49 -9.60
N PRO A 199 3.93 -11.20 -9.92
CA PRO A 199 2.75 -10.55 -9.40
C PRO A 199 1.56 -11.36 -9.92
N PRO A 200 0.64 -11.83 -9.07
CA PRO A 200 -0.61 -12.37 -9.58
C PRO A 200 -1.19 -11.33 -10.52
N GLU A 201 -1.46 -11.68 -11.78
CA GLU A 201 -1.93 -10.72 -12.79
C GLU A 201 -3.24 -10.01 -12.37
N GLU A 202 -3.91 -10.50 -11.31
CA GLU A 202 -5.09 -9.89 -10.70
C GLU A 202 -4.80 -8.83 -9.60
N THR A 203 -3.59 -8.70 -9.05
CA THR A 203 -3.33 -7.79 -7.91
C THR A 203 -2.98 -6.36 -8.29
N LEU A 204 -2.64 -6.07 -9.56
CA LEU A 204 -2.43 -4.69 -10.02
C LEU A 204 -3.74 -3.88 -10.09
N GLN A 205 -4.90 -4.54 -10.02
CA GLN A 205 -6.21 -3.89 -10.02
C GLN A 205 -6.90 -3.88 -8.65
N ALA A 206 -6.38 -4.62 -7.65
CA ALA A 206 -7.08 -4.79 -6.37
C ALA A 206 -6.76 -3.72 -5.32
N VAL A 207 -5.67 -2.96 -5.49
CA VAL A 207 -5.23 -1.91 -4.53
C VAL A 207 -5.44 -0.48 -5.04
N SER A 208 -5.93 -0.30 -6.27
CA SER A 208 -6.50 0.98 -6.71
C SER A 208 -8.03 0.95 -6.56
N ARG A 209 -8.52 0.79 -5.33
CA ARG A 209 -9.88 1.24 -5.00
C ARG A 209 -9.89 2.77 -4.91
N GLN A 210 -9.58 3.42 -6.02
CA GLN A 210 -9.98 4.79 -6.26
C GLN A 210 -11.51 4.75 -6.38
N LEU A 211 -12.21 5.42 -5.46
CA LEU A 211 -13.61 5.76 -5.75
C LEU A 211 -13.57 6.54 -7.06
N PRO A 212 -14.27 6.06 -8.11
CA PRO A 212 -14.23 6.73 -9.39
C PRO A 212 -14.61 8.20 -9.22
N ILE A 213 -13.91 9.11 -9.91
CA ILE A 213 -14.16 10.56 -9.82
C ILE A 213 -15.64 10.89 -10.07
N TRP A 214 -16.35 10.07 -10.87
CA TRP A 214 -17.79 10.21 -11.11
C TRP A 214 -18.66 10.07 -9.84
N VAL A 215 -18.21 9.30 -8.84
CA VAL A 215 -18.91 9.14 -7.56
C VAL A 215 -18.77 10.39 -6.71
N ILE A 216 -17.59 11.03 -6.71
CA ILE A 216 -17.35 12.28 -6.00
C ILE A 216 -18.16 13.41 -6.66
N THR A 217 -18.16 13.49 -8.00
CA THR A 217 -18.97 14.50 -8.71
C THR A 217 -20.46 14.26 -8.51
N ALA A 218 -20.93 13.02 -8.50
CA ALA A 218 -22.33 12.68 -8.19
C ALA A 218 -22.71 13.05 -6.75
N ALA A 219 -21.84 12.78 -5.78
CA ALA A 219 -22.08 13.11 -4.36
C ALA A 219 -22.14 14.62 -4.14
N VAL A 220 -21.19 15.39 -4.69
CA VAL A 220 -21.18 16.85 -4.59
C VAL A 220 -22.41 17.45 -5.29
N SER A 221 -22.75 16.95 -6.48
CA SER A 221 -23.97 17.36 -7.19
C SER A 221 -25.24 17.10 -6.37
N GLY A 222 -25.33 15.93 -5.72
CA GLY A 222 -26.43 15.58 -4.84
C GLY A 222 -26.57 16.52 -3.65
N VAL A 223 -25.47 16.86 -2.97
CA VAL A 223 -25.48 17.81 -1.84
C VAL A 223 -25.95 19.20 -2.30
N VAL A 224 -25.42 19.71 -3.42
CA VAL A 224 -25.84 21.00 -3.98
C VAL A 224 -27.33 20.99 -4.34
N PHE A 225 -27.83 19.90 -4.92
CA PHE A 225 -29.23 19.75 -5.28
C PHE A 225 -30.15 19.75 -4.06
N VAL A 226 -29.79 19.02 -2.99
CA VAL A 226 -30.54 19.01 -1.73
C VAL A 226 -30.56 20.39 -1.08
N VAL A 227 -29.42 21.07 -1.01
CA VAL A 227 -29.33 22.45 -0.49
C VAL A 227 -30.21 23.41 -1.29
N TYR A 228 -30.20 23.30 -2.63
CA TYR A 228 -31.06 24.09 -3.50
C TYR A 228 -32.55 23.84 -3.23
N LEU A 229 -32.97 22.58 -3.08
CA LEU A 229 -34.36 22.23 -2.77
C LEU A 229 -34.81 22.76 -1.41
N VAL A 230 -33.97 22.63 -0.38
CA VAL A 230 -34.27 23.14 0.97
C VAL A 230 -34.39 24.66 0.94
N LEU A 231 -33.47 25.37 0.29
CA LEU A 231 -33.54 26.82 0.11
C LEU A 231 -34.81 27.23 -0.62
N LYS A 232 -35.13 26.56 -1.74
CA LYS A 232 -36.35 26.83 -2.51
C LYS A 232 -37.61 26.59 -1.69
N PHE A 233 -37.67 25.51 -0.91
CA PHE A 233 -38.81 25.20 -0.06
C PHE A 233 -39.00 26.24 1.04
N LEU A 234 -37.93 26.61 1.74
CA LEU A 234 -37.94 27.65 2.77
C LEU A 234 -38.32 29.04 2.22
N LEU A 235 -37.87 29.37 1.00
CA LEU A 235 -38.25 30.60 0.31
C LEU A 235 -39.71 30.58 -0.14
N SER A 236 -40.19 29.46 -0.69
CA SER A 236 -41.59 29.31 -1.12
C SER A 236 -42.59 29.37 0.04
N GLY A 237 -42.22 28.82 1.20
CA GLY A 237 -43.03 28.89 2.42
C GLY A 237 -43.11 30.30 3.03
N ARG A 238 -42.14 31.19 2.74
CA ARG A 238 -42.20 32.60 3.14
C ARG A 238 -42.85 33.49 2.07
N ALA A 239 -42.74 33.14 0.80
CA ALA A 239 -43.36 33.90 -0.30
C ALA A 239 -44.89 33.82 -0.30
N SER A 240 -45.47 32.67 0.06
CA SER A 240 -46.92 32.51 0.17
C SER A 240 -47.54 33.39 1.28
N HIS A 241 -46.83 33.58 2.40
CA HIS A 241 -47.33 34.37 3.52
C HIS A 241 -47.43 35.88 3.19
N TRP A 242 -46.56 36.41 2.33
CA TRP A 242 -46.64 37.81 1.87
C TRP A 242 -47.70 38.01 0.77
N ALA A 243 -47.86 37.03 -0.12
CA ALA A 243 -48.88 37.09 -1.18
C ALA A 243 -50.31 37.13 -0.61
N GLU A 244 -50.55 36.44 0.52
CA GLU A 244 -51.84 36.43 1.20
C GLU A 244 -52.12 37.73 1.97
N GLN A 245 -51.09 38.37 2.54
CA GLN A 245 -51.25 39.66 3.22
C GLN A 245 -51.56 40.82 2.27
N ILE A 246 -50.98 40.82 1.07
CA ILE A 246 -51.30 41.84 0.05
C ILE A 246 -52.73 41.67 -0.47
N LYS A 247 -53.22 40.42 -0.57
CA LYS A 247 -54.57 40.13 -1.06
C LYS A 247 -55.68 40.46 -0.05
N ASN A 248 -55.39 40.44 1.25
CA ASN A 248 -56.33 40.84 2.31
C ASN A 248 -56.33 42.36 2.61
N LEU A 249 -55.52 43.15 1.90
CA LEU A 249 -55.45 44.61 2.02
C LEU A 249 -56.10 45.36 0.85
N GLN A 250 -56.71 44.65 -0.11
CA GLN A 250 -57.65 45.21 -1.12
C GLN A 250 -59.07 44.74 -0.83
#